data_AF-A0AAV9D1Z4-F1
#
_entry.id   AF-A0AAV9D1Z4-F1
#
_cell.length_a   1.000
_cell.length_b   1.000
_cell.length_c   1.000
_cell.angle_alpha   90.00
_cell.angle_beta   90.00
_cell.angle_gamma   90.00
#
_symmetry.space_group_name_H-M   'P 1'
#
loop_
_entity.id
_entity.type
_entity.pdbx_description
1 polymer ?
#
loop_
_entity_poly.entity_id
_entity_poly.type
_entity_poly.pdbx_seq_one_letter_code
_entity_poly.pdbx_strand_id
1 'polypeptide(L)'
;MPELVILNEEKLHKLASLIYLQEAQAIQNIKFKSEPELAKYLRDCKSGYDSALSLLNAASESQQKWKDDQTRSPIAHDLFDYVVVSLNYGLQTVKNYTLRINYLNKITDHSKTLMKALDELDTENQTDVASLAKDVALYKNAMIEYSKKYQSPASKNYSKWIKDTGLTFPDLVNR
;
A
#
# COMPACT_ATOMS: atom_id res chain seq x y z
N MET A 1 1.58 16.15 13.08
CA MET A 1 0.93 16.14 11.75
C MET A 1 -0.18 15.09 11.77
N PRO A 2 -1.41 15.35 11.26
CA PRO A 2 -2.32 14.25 10.96
C PRO A 2 -1.81 13.62 9.66
N GLU A 3 -0.94 12.64 9.84
CA GLU A 3 -0.35 11.78 8.81
C GLU A 3 -1.35 10.70 8.44
N LEU A 4 -1.23 10.14 7.23
CA LEU A 4 -1.84 8.86 6.92
C LEU A 4 -1.50 7.91 8.08
N VAL A 5 -2.50 7.28 8.70
CA VAL A 5 -2.20 6.29 9.74
C VAL A 5 -1.54 5.13 9.01
N ILE A 6 -0.21 5.05 9.10
CA ILE A 6 0.56 3.97 8.49
C ILE A 6 0.24 2.71 9.27
N LEU A 7 -0.65 1.90 8.69
CA LEU A 7 -0.95 0.57 9.20
C LEU A 7 0.27 -0.32 8.96
N ASN A 8 0.59 -1.11 9.98
CA ASN A 8 1.57 -2.17 9.85
C ASN A 8 1.04 -3.29 8.96
N GLU A 9 1.91 -4.25 8.63
CA GLU A 9 1.61 -5.37 7.75
C GLU A 9 0.30 -6.09 8.12
N GLU A 10 0.15 -6.52 9.38
CA GLU A 10 -1.03 -7.25 9.85
C GLU A 10 -2.33 -6.44 9.66
N LYS A 11 -2.29 -5.14 9.94
CA LYS A 11 -3.46 -4.26 9.77
C LYS A 11 -3.75 -3.96 8.29
N LEU A 12 -2.73 -3.89 7.44
CA LEU A 12 -2.90 -3.76 5.99
C LEU A 12 -3.57 -4.99 5.38
N HIS A 13 -3.18 -6.20 5.81
CA HIS A 13 -3.85 -7.45 5.45
C HIS A 13 -5.35 -7.38 5.76
N LYS A 14 -5.68 -7.03 7.00
CA LYS A 14 -7.08 -6.90 7.45
C LYS A 14 -7.84 -5.83 6.65
N LEU A 15 -7.21 -4.69 6.37
CA LEU A 15 -7.83 -3.62 5.58
C LEU A 15 -8.10 -4.06 4.14
N ALA A 16 -7.15 -4.73 3.49
CA ALA A 16 -7.32 -5.25 2.14
C ALA A 16 -8.48 -6.26 2.07
N SER A 17 -8.57 -7.19 3.04
CA SER A 17 -9.69 -8.13 3.11
C SER A 17 -11.03 -7.42 3.32
N LEU A 18 -11.09 -6.41 4.20
CA LEU A 18 -12.31 -5.65 4.45
C LEU A 18 -12.79 -4.93 3.19
N ILE A 19 -11.87 -4.26 2.48
CA ILE A 19 -12.17 -3.54 1.23
C ILE A 19 -12.70 -4.52 0.17
N TYR A 20 -12.04 -5.66 0.00
CA TYR A 20 -12.52 -6.71 -0.92
C TYR A 20 -13.94 -7.15 -0.61
N LEU A 21 -14.24 -7.45 0.66
CA LEU A 21 -15.59 -7.86 1.07
C LEU A 21 -16.62 -6.76 0.83
N GLN A 22 -16.28 -5.50 1.09
CA GLN A 22 -17.14 -4.35 0.82
C GLN A 22 -17.40 -4.17 -0.69
N GLU A 23 -16.37 -4.29 -1.52
CA GLU A 23 -16.52 -4.25 -2.97
C GLU A 23 -17.39 -5.41 -3.47
N ALA A 24 -17.15 -6.63 -2.98
CA ALA A 24 -17.96 -7.79 -3.35
C ALA A 24 -19.42 -7.63 -2.92
N GLN A 25 -19.69 -7.04 -1.76
CA GLN A 25 -21.06 -6.74 -1.30
C GLN A 25 -21.72 -5.63 -2.13
N ALA A 26 -20.95 -4.73 -2.75
CA ALA A 26 -21.49 -3.65 -3.56
C ALA A 26 -22.31 -4.15 -4.77
N ILE A 27 -22.16 -5.43 -5.16
CA ILE A 27 -23.00 -6.05 -6.20
C ILE A 27 -24.50 -5.93 -5.92
N GLN A 28 -24.90 -5.86 -4.65
CA GLN A 28 -26.31 -5.69 -4.24
C GLN A 28 -26.89 -4.34 -4.66
N ASN A 29 -26.02 -3.36 -4.91
CA ASN A 29 -26.38 -1.97 -5.21
C ASN A 29 -26.00 -1.55 -6.65
N ILE A 30 -25.42 -2.46 -7.45
CA ILE A 30 -24.97 -2.19 -8.81
C ILE A 30 -25.88 -2.94 -9.80
N LYS A 31 -26.42 -2.23 -10.78
CA LYS A 31 -27.13 -2.86 -11.90
C LYS A 31 -26.12 -3.31 -12.96
N PHE A 32 -25.91 -4.61 -13.07
CA PHE A 32 -25.13 -5.21 -14.15
C PHE A 32 -26.01 -5.51 -15.36
N LYS A 33 -25.45 -5.37 -16.57
CA LYS A 33 -26.18 -5.67 -17.81
C LYS A 33 -26.27 -7.17 -18.08
N SER A 34 -25.38 -7.95 -17.47
CA SER A 34 -25.28 -9.39 -17.69
C SER A 34 -24.49 -10.09 -16.57
N GLU A 35 -24.65 -11.40 -16.43
CA GLU A 35 -23.88 -12.22 -15.48
C GLU A 35 -22.36 -12.20 -15.75
N PRO A 36 -21.86 -12.23 -17.01
CA PRO A 36 -20.42 -12.10 -17.27
C PRO A 36 -19.81 -10.79 -16.77
N GLU A 37 -20.57 -9.69 -16.80
CA GLU A 37 -20.11 -8.38 -16.29
C GLU A 37 -19.99 -8.40 -14.76
N LEU A 38 -20.97 -8.98 -14.07
CA LEU A 38 -20.91 -9.20 -12.62
C LEU A 38 -19.73 -10.11 -12.26
N ALA A 39 -19.53 -11.21 -12.99
CA ALA A 39 -18.43 -12.13 -12.75
C ALA A 39 -17.06 -11.45 -12.97
N LYS A 40 -16.96 -10.58 -13.99
CA LYS A 40 -15.76 -9.77 -14.22
C LYS A 40 -15.51 -8.82 -13.05
N TYR A 41 -16.54 -8.11 -12.59
CA TYR A 41 -16.43 -7.21 -11.44
C TYR A 41 -15.89 -7.93 -10.20
N LEU A 42 -16.47 -9.07 -9.83
CA LEU A 42 -16.01 -9.85 -8.68
C LEU A 42 -14.57 -10.36 -8.82
N ARG A 43 -14.18 -10.79 -10.04
CA ARG A 43 -12.79 -11.18 -10.33
C ARG A 43 -11.82 -10.00 -10.20
N ASP A 44 -12.22 -8.83 -10.68
CA ASP A 44 -11.39 -7.62 -10.59
C ASP A 44 -11.20 -7.19 -9.13
N CYS A 45 -12.27 -7.21 -8.32
CA CYS A 45 -12.20 -6.97 -6.87
C CYS A 45 -11.24 -7.93 -6.16
N LYS A 46 -11.35 -9.23 -6.47
CA LYS A 46 -10.45 -10.25 -5.93
C LYS A 46 -9.01 -10.03 -6.39
N SER A 47 -8.79 -9.69 -7.65
CA SER A 47 -7.47 -9.42 -8.21
C SER A 47 -6.79 -8.24 -7.51
N GLY A 48 -7.52 -7.15 -7.24
CA GLY A 48 -7.00 -6.01 -6.49
C GLY A 48 -6.53 -6.39 -5.08
N TYR A 49 -7.30 -7.23 -4.39
CA TYR A 49 -6.94 -7.79 -3.10
C TYR A 49 -5.71 -8.70 -3.16
N ASP A 50 -5.70 -9.67 -4.08
CA ASP A 50 -4.60 -10.61 -4.23
C ASP A 50 -3.30 -9.89 -4.59
N SER A 51 -3.35 -8.85 -5.44
CA SER A 51 -2.20 -8.00 -5.78
C SER A 51 -1.66 -7.26 -4.55
N ALA A 52 -2.52 -6.66 -3.73
CA ALA A 52 -2.09 -5.95 -2.52
C ALA A 52 -1.40 -6.88 -1.52
N LEU A 53 -1.97 -8.08 -1.29
CA LEU A 53 -1.38 -9.05 -0.38
C LEU A 53 -0.07 -9.64 -0.90
N SER A 54 -0.06 -10.03 -2.18
CA SER A 54 1.14 -10.62 -2.80
C SER A 54 2.30 -9.63 -2.78
N LEU A 55 2.02 -8.34 -3.02
CA LEU A 55 3.03 -7.30 -2.97
C LEU A 55 3.58 -7.11 -1.54
N LEU A 56 2.71 -7.05 -0.54
CA LEU A 56 3.13 -6.86 0.86
C LEU A 56 3.98 -8.04 1.34
N ASN A 57 3.54 -9.26 1.04
CA ASN A 57 4.29 -10.47 1.37
C ASN A 57 5.65 -10.50 0.65
N ALA A 58 5.70 -10.21 -0.65
CA ALA A 58 6.95 -10.18 -1.41
C ALA A 58 7.94 -9.14 -0.87
N ALA A 59 7.45 -7.97 -0.43
CA ALA A 59 8.29 -6.95 0.19
C ALA A 59 8.83 -7.40 1.56
N SER A 60 7.98 -8.02 2.38
CA SER A 60 8.36 -8.58 3.69
C SER A 60 9.39 -9.70 3.53
N GLU A 61 9.17 -10.62 2.59
CA GLU A 61 10.11 -11.68 2.23
C GLU A 61 11.45 -11.13 1.71
N SER A 62 11.43 -10.10 0.85
CA SER A 62 12.64 -9.44 0.35
C SER A 62 13.44 -8.78 1.49
N GLN A 63 12.76 -8.07 2.39
CA GLN A 63 13.39 -7.48 3.58
C GLN A 63 14.04 -8.56 4.46
N GLN A 64 13.33 -9.66 4.71
CA GLN A 64 13.84 -10.76 5.53
C GLN A 64 15.00 -11.50 4.86
N LYS A 65 14.96 -11.68 3.54
CA LYS A 65 16.02 -12.32 2.74
C LYS A 65 17.34 -11.59 2.89
N TRP A 66 17.31 -10.27 2.89
CA TRP A 66 18.50 -9.43 2.89
C TRP A 66 18.92 -8.90 4.26
N LYS A 67 18.25 -9.32 5.34
CA LYS A 67 18.43 -8.75 6.69
C LYS A 67 19.89 -8.73 7.19
N ASP A 68 20.68 -9.74 6.82
CA ASP A 68 22.06 -9.95 7.27
C ASP A 68 23.10 -9.36 6.28
N ASP A 69 22.66 -8.86 5.12
CA ASP A 69 23.51 -8.22 4.11
C ASP A 69 23.66 -6.73 4.42
N GLN A 70 24.88 -6.28 4.72
CA GLN A 70 25.14 -4.90 5.15
C GLN A 70 24.82 -3.85 4.07
N THR A 71 24.88 -4.22 2.79
CA THR A 71 24.64 -3.30 1.67
C THR A 71 23.18 -3.35 1.22
N ARG A 72 22.59 -4.54 1.11
CA ARG A 72 21.22 -4.73 0.63
C ARG A 72 20.17 -4.49 1.72
N SER A 73 20.46 -4.79 2.99
CA SER A 73 19.50 -4.66 4.10
C SER A 73 18.87 -3.25 4.20
N PRO A 74 19.64 -2.15 4.16
CA PRO A 74 19.06 -0.81 4.21
C PRO A 74 18.16 -0.49 3.01
N ILE A 75 18.54 -0.94 1.81
CA ILE A 75 17.76 -0.74 0.58
C ILE A 75 16.47 -1.56 0.64
N ALA A 76 16.55 -2.80 1.11
CA ALA A 76 15.40 -3.69 1.30
C ALA A 76 14.41 -3.11 2.32
N HIS A 77 14.91 -2.49 3.39
CA HIS A 77 14.08 -1.81 4.38
C HIS A 77 13.35 -0.61 3.79
N ASP A 78 14.05 0.26 3.05
CA ASP A 78 13.45 1.41 2.38
C ASP A 78 12.43 0.99 1.32
N LEU A 79 12.66 -0.13 0.64
CA LEU A 79 11.74 -0.71 -0.34
C LEU A 79 10.47 -1.24 0.34
N PHE A 80 10.61 -1.91 1.48
CA PHE A 80 9.48 -2.35 2.29
C PHE A 80 8.64 -1.15 2.76
N ASP A 81 9.28 -0.10 3.27
CA ASP A 81 8.59 1.13 3.67
C ASP A 81 7.86 1.80 2.50
N TYR A 82 8.49 1.86 1.32
CA TYR A 82 7.85 2.35 0.10
C TYR A 82 6.56 1.58 -0.22
N VAL A 83 6.60 0.24 -0.15
CA VAL A 83 5.43 -0.62 -0.37
C VAL A 83 4.36 -0.37 0.68
N VAL A 84 4.72 -0.33 1.96
CA VAL A 84 3.79 -0.09 3.07
C VAL A 84 3.09 1.25 2.93
N VAL A 85 3.82 2.33 2.64
CA VAL A 85 3.23 3.67 2.44
C VAL A 85 2.30 3.69 1.22
N SER A 86 2.72 3.07 0.12
CA SER A 86 1.94 3.01 -1.12
C SER A 86 0.63 2.23 -0.92
N LEU A 87 0.68 1.07 -0.26
CA LEU A 87 -0.51 0.28 0.05
C LEU A 87 -1.44 1.01 1.01
N ASN A 88 -0.90 1.64 2.05
CA ASN A 88 -1.70 2.49 2.94
C ASN A 88 -2.43 3.59 2.15
N TYR A 89 -1.75 4.26 1.22
CA TYR A 89 -2.36 5.29 0.40
C TYR A 89 -3.48 4.71 -0.49
N GLY A 90 -3.18 3.66 -1.25
CA GLY A 90 -4.13 3.04 -2.18
C GLY A 90 -5.39 2.51 -1.50
N LEU A 91 -5.22 1.83 -0.37
CA LEU A 91 -6.33 1.21 0.36
C LEU A 91 -7.16 2.23 1.15
N GLN A 92 -6.53 3.24 1.77
CA GLN A 92 -7.25 4.18 2.63
C GLN A 92 -7.84 5.38 1.88
N THR A 93 -7.22 5.81 0.78
CA THR A 93 -7.59 7.09 0.14
C THR A 93 -8.32 6.92 -1.19
N VAL A 94 -7.99 5.89 -1.98
CA VAL A 94 -8.58 5.67 -3.30
C VAL A 94 -9.90 4.93 -3.14
N LYS A 95 -11.02 5.65 -3.18
CA LYS A 95 -12.37 5.07 -2.95
C LYS A 95 -12.92 4.29 -4.14
N ASN A 96 -12.70 4.79 -5.36
CA ASN A 96 -13.18 4.13 -6.57
C ASN A 96 -12.40 2.84 -6.84
N TYR A 97 -13.10 1.70 -6.96
CA TYR A 97 -12.45 0.39 -7.09
C TYR A 97 -11.59 0.27 -8.35
N THR A 98 -12.06 0.77 -9.49
CA THR A 98 -11.31 0.75 -10.75
C THR A 98 -10.01 1.56 -10.63
N LEU A 99 -10.08 2.76 -10.04
CA LEU A 99 -8.89 3.59 -9.79
C LEU A 99 -7.94 2.91 -8.80
N ARG A 100 -8.47 2.27 -7.75
CA ARG A 100 -7.68 1.55 -6.75
C ARG A 100 -6.95 0.37 -7.37
N ILE A 101 -7.61 -0.48 -8.15
CA ILE A 101 -6.97 -1.60 -8.86
C ILE A 101 -5.87 -1.10 -9.79
N ASN A 102 -6.16 -0.08 -10.60
CA ASN A 102 -5.17 0.50 -11.51
C ASN A 102 -3.95 1.07 -10.76
N TYR A 103 -4.18 1.72 -9.61
CA TYR A 103 -3.11 2.20 -8.75
C TYR A 103 -2.28 1.05 -8.16
N LEU A 104 -2.94 0.03 -7.59
CA LEU A 104 -2.27 -1.12 -6.98
C LEU A 104 -1.44 -1.90 -8.00
N ASN A 105 -1.92 -2.08 -9.22
CA ASN A 105 -1.17 -2.73 -10.29
C ASN A 105 0.11 -1.95 -10.62
N LYS A 106 0.02 -0.61 -10.78
CA LYS A 106 1.20 0.22 -11.06
C LYS A 106 2.25 0.16 -9.96
N ILE A 107 1.82 0.22 -8.69
CA ILE A 107 2.74 0.10 -7.56
C ILE A 107 3.35 -1.30 -7.50
N THR A 108 2.56 -2.34 -7.82
CA THR A 108 3.05 -3.73 -7.86
C THR A 108 4.14 -3.90 -8.92
N ASP A 109 3.90 -3.43 -10.14
CA ASP A 109 4.87 -3.56 -11.24
C ASP A 109 6.17 -2.79 -10.95
N HIS A 110 6.04 -1.58 -10.40
CA HIS A 110 7.20 -0.77 -10.03
C HIS A 110 7.99 -1.42 -8.89
N SER A 111 7.30 -1.90 -7.84
CA SER A 111 7.96 -2.54 -6.71
C SER A 111 8.67 -3.83 -7.11
N LYS A 112 8.08 -4.64 -8.00
CA LYS A 112 8.74 -5.82 -8.57
C LYS A 112 10.02 -5.47 -9.33
N THR A 113 10.01 -4.36 -10.05
CA THR A 113 11.20 -3.85 -10.76
C THR A 113 12.32 -3.50 -9.76
N LEU A 114 11.99 -2.81 -8.67
CA LEU A 114 12.96 -2.46 -7.62
C LEU A 114 13.46 -3.69 -6.85
N MET A 115 12.57 -4.64 -6.51
CA MET A 115 12.96 -5.90 -5.86
C MET A 115 13.92 -6.70 -6.73
N LYS A 116 13.65 -6.78 -8.04
CA LYS A 116 14.54 -7.44 -8.99
C LYS A 116 15.89 -6.75 -9.06
N ALA A 117 15.92 -5.41 -9.15
CA ALA A 117 17.17 -4.65 -9.15
C ALA A 117 17.99 -4.88 -7.86
N LEU A 118 17.32 -5.01 -6.70
CA LEU A 118 17.97 -5.35 -5.43
C LEU A 118 18.53 -6.77 -5.44
N ASP A 119 17.78 -7.73 -5.99
CA ASP A 119 18.19 -9.12 -6.09
C ASP A 119 19.41 -9.32 -7.01
N GLU A 120 19.49 -8.55 -8.08
CA GLU A 120 20.55 -8.61 -9.08
C GLU A 120 21.71 -7.63 -8.82
N LEU A 121 21.63 -6.83 -7.74
CA LEU A 121 22.60 -5.77 -7.42
C LEU A 121 24.01 -6.36 -7.29
N ASP A 122 25.02 -5.76 -7.93
CA ASP A 122 26.42 -6.05 -7.62
C ASP A 122 26.88 -5.17 -6.45
N THR A 123 27.18 -5.77 -5.30
CA THR A 123 27.59 -5.03 -4.09
C THR A 123 29.01 -4.48 -4.15
N GLU A 124 29.84 -4.95 -5.08
CA GLU A 124 31.17 -4.39 -5.29
C GLU A 124 31.08 -3.09 -6.12
N ASN A 125 30.05 -2.96 -6.96
CA ASN A 125 29.78 -1.74 -7.72
C ASN A 125 29.08 -0.68 -6.86
N GLN A 126 29.88 0.14 -6.18
CA GLN A 126 29.40 1.24 -5.33
C GLN A 126 28.52 2.25 -6.05
N THR A 127 28.65 2.40 -7.38
CA THR A 127 27.81 3.33 -8.16
C THR A 127 26.38 2.80 -8.27
N ASP A 128 26.22 1.51 -8.57
CA ASP A 128 24.91 0.88 -8.70
C ASP A 128 24.20 0.81 -7.35
N VAL A 129 24.95 0.47 -6.30
CA VAL A 129 24.47 0.49 -4.91
C VAL A 129 23.93 1.87 -4.54
N ALA A 130 24.72 2.93 -4.78
CA ALA A 130 24.32 4.29 -4.47
C ALA A 130 23.12 4.76 -5.31
N SER A 131 23.05 4.37 -6.59
CA SER A 131 21.92 4.71 -7.46
C SER A 131 20.63 4.05 -6.98
N LEU A 132 20.64 2.74 -6.73
CA LEU A 132 19.45 2.02 -6.30
C LEU A 132 18.97 2.51 -4.92
N ALA A 133 19.89 2.70 -3.97
CA ALA A 133 19.56 3.25 -2.66
C ALA A 133 18.89 4.63 -2.77
N LYS A 134 19.44 5.50 -3.63
CA LYS A 134 18.88 6.84 -3.87
C LYS A 134 17.49 6.77 -4.50
N ASP A 135 17.30 5.89 -5.49
CA ASP A 135 16.03 5.77 -6.20
C ASP A 135 14.93 5.26 -5.26
N VAL A 136 15.19 4.18 -4.51
CA VAL A 136 14.23 3.63 -3.54
C VAL A 136 13.88 4.69 -2.47
N ALA A 137 14.87 5.38 -1.92
CA ALA A 137 14.65 6.45 -0.96
C ALA A 137 13.83 7.61 -1.54
N LEU A 138 14.11 8.01 -2.79
CA LEU A 138 13.36 9.05 -3.50
C LEU A 138 11.90 8.64 -3.66
N TYR A 139 11.63 7.40 -4.10
CA TYR A 139 10.26 6.91 -4.28
C TYR A 139 9.50 6.79 -2.96
N LYS A 140 10.15 6.28 -1.91
CA LYS A 140 9.59 6.25 -0.55
C LYS A 140 9.16 7.65 -0.11
N ASN A 141 10.07 8.61 -0.19
CA ASN A 141 9.83 9.99 0.25
C ASN A 141 8.75 10.66 -0.61
N ALA A 142 8.79 10.49 -1.93
CA ALA A 142 7.78 11.00 -2.83
C ALA A 142 6.38 10.45 -2.49
N MET A 143 6.27 9.17 -2.15
CA MET A 143 4.99 8.59 -1.73
C MET A 143 4.51 9.07 -0.37
N ILE A 144 5.43 9.27 0.59
CA ILE A 144 5.11 9.89 1.88
C ILE A 144 4.55 11.30 1.64
N GLU A 145 5.23 12.14 0.85
CA GLU A 145 4.79 13.49 0.54
C GLU A 145 3.48 13.51 -0.24
N TYR A 146 3.33 12.64 -1.23
CA TYR A 146 2.11 12.49 -2.01
C TYR A 146 0.92 12.13 -1.10
N SER A 147 1.11 11.16 -0.21
CA SER A 147 0.06 10.76 0.73
C SER A 147 -0.36 11.89 1.68
N LYS A 148 0.60 12.71 2.13
CA LYS A 148 0.36 13.91 2.95
C LYS A 148 -0.39 15.00 2.17
N LYS A 149 -0.03 15.22 0.91
CA LYS A 149 -0.62 16.25 0.05
C LYS A 149 -2.08 15.97 -0.26
N TYR A 150 -2.40 14.73 -0.63
CA TYR A 150 -3.72 14.35 -1.15
C TYR A 150 -4.71 13.85 -0.08
N GLN A 151 -4.34 13.86 1.20
CA GLN A 151 -5.32 13.70 2.28
C GLN A 151 -6.31 14.87 2.29
N SER A 152 -7.62 14.55 2.36
CA SER A 152 -8.66 15.56 2.43
C SER A 152 -8.55 16.39 3.72
N PRO A 153 -8.91 17.69 3.70
CA PRO A 153 -8.94 18.51 4.91
C PRO A 153 -9.80 17.90 6.02
N ALA A 154 -10.92 17.29 5.66
CA ALA A 154 -11.80 16.58 6.60
C ALA A 154 -11.08 15.39 7.27
N SER A 155 -10.35 14.57 6.52
CA SER A 155 -9.57 13.45 7.07
C SER A 155 -8.44 13.93 7.98
N LYS A 156 -7.76 15.02 7.61
CA LYS A 156 -6.72 15.66 8.43
C LYS A 156 -7.30 16.15 9.76
N ASN A 157 -8.41 16.88 9.71
CA ASN A 157 -9.04 17.44 10.90
C ASN A 157 -9.66 16.35 11.79
N TYR A 158 -10.26 15.32 11.22
CA TYR A 158 -10.81 14.19 11.97
C TYR A 158 -9.71 13.39 12.68
N SER A 159 -8.63 13.06 11.97
CA SER A 159 -7.48 12.35 12.56
C SER A 159 -6.82 13.18 13.66
N LYS A 160 -6.69 14.50 13.46
CA LYS A 160 -6.20 15.44 14.47
C LYS A 160 -7.11 15.46 15.69
N TRP A 161 -8.43 15.58 15.49
CA TRP A 161 -9.41 15.61 16.57
C TRP A 161 -9.39 14.34 17.42
N ILE A 162 -9.36 13.15 16.81
CA ILE A 162 -9.22 11.89 17.55
C ILE A 162 -7.96 11.89 18.41
N LYS A 163 -6.83 12.33 17.84
CA LYS A 163 -5.53 12.36 18.54
C LYS A 163 -5.53 13.35 19.70
N ASP A 164 -6.03 14.55 19.47
CA ASP A 164 -6.07 15.64 20.46
C ASP A 164 -7.05 15.33 21.61
N THR A 165 -8.08 14.53 21.35
CA THR A 165 -9.10 14.14 22.36
C THR A 165 -8.84 12.80 23.03
N GLY A 166 -7.85 12.03 22.57
CA GLY A 166 -7.57 10.69 23.09
C GLY A 166 -8.69 9.68 22.86
N LEU A 167 -9.61 9.95 21.91
CA LEU A 167 -10.74 9.08 21.63
C LEU A 167 -10.28 7.70 21.13
N THR A 168 -10.83 6.66 21.74
CA THR A 168 -10.59 5.28 21.31
C THR A 168 -11.62 4.85 20.27
N PHE A 169 -11.33 3.78 19.53
CA PHE A 169 -12.29 3.22 18.58
C PHE A 169 -13.63 2.81 19.24
N PRO A 170 -13.64 2.16 20.43
CA PRO A 170 -14.88 1.95 21.18
C PRO A 170 -15.68 3.24 21.46
N ASP A 171 -15.02 4.36 21.78
CA ASP A 171 -15.71 5.63 22.05
C ASP A 171 -16.37 6.23 20.80
N LEU A 172 -15.86 5.90 19.61
CA LEU A 172 -16.41 6.35 18.33
C LEU A 172 -17.66 5.55 17.91
N VAL A 173 -17.71 4.26 18.26
CA VAL A 173 -18.81 3.37 17.85
C VAL A 173 -20.03 3.53 18.76
N ASN A 174 -19.84 4.00 20.00
CA ASN A 174 -20.90 4.17 20.99
C ASN A 174 -21.47 5.60 21.07
N ARG A 175 -21.23 6.45 20.06
CA ARG A 175 -21.80 7.80 19.93
C ARG A 175 -22.88 7.83 18.87
#